data_AF-Q23702-F1
#
_entry.id   AF-Q23702-F1
#
_cell.length_a   1.000
_cell.length_b   1.000
_cell.length_c   1.000
_cell.angle_alpha   90.00
_cell.angle_beta   90.00
_cell.angle_gamma   90.00
#
_symmetry.space_group_name_H-M   'P 1'
#
loop_
_entity.id
_entity.type
_entity.pdbx_description
1 polymer ?
#
loop_
_entity_poly.entity_id
_entity_poly.type
_entity_poly.pdbx_seq_one_letter_code
_entity_poly.pdbx_strand_id
1 'polypeptide(L)'
;TEEQASKRVEICRQLLSNPLDDRLWKHIVTSDYKWVYLVQHNRDKRWVKKGQETPPSVPKQDRFDKKVMCLWWNFEGIVHFELVPNGRAVNAELYCQQLERVYDKLKKMYPTLINRKRALMQQDNAKPHTARKTKDKFAEVDGVEVLPHPA
;
A
#
# COMPACT_ATOMS: atom_id res chain seq x y z
N THR A 1 16.30 -8.59 15.93
CA THR A 1 17.68 -8.87 16.39
C THR A 1 18.45 -7.57 16.51
N GLU A 2 19.59 -7.58 17.17
CA GLU A 2 20.48 -6.40 17.23
C GLU A 2 20.91 -5.94 15.84
N GLU A 3 21.20 -6.89 14.95
CA GLU A 3 21.51 -6.60 13.53
C GLU A 3 20.37 -5.85 12.81
N GLN A 4 19.11 -6.28 13.01
CA GLN A 4 17.95 -5.58 12.43
C GLN A 4 17.83 -4.17 12.99
N ALA A 5 18.02 -3.98 14.30
CA ALA A 5 17.98 -2.66 14.93
C ALA A 5 19.08 -1.74 14.37
N SER A 6 20.32 -2.23 14.27
CA SER A 6 21.44 -1.49 13.68
C SER A 6 21.17 -1.11 12.23
N LYS A 7 20.61 -2.01 11.42
CA LYS A 7 20.25 -1.75 10.02
C LYS A 7 19.13 -0.72 9.87
N ARG A 8 18.14 -0.75 10.76
CA ARG A 8 17.09 0.29 10.85
C ARG A 8 17.70 1.66 11.11
N VAL A 9 18.61 1.76 12.08
CA VAL A 9 19.28 3.02 12.42
C VAL A 9 20.14 3.53 11.26
N GLU A 10 20.90 2.64 10.61
CA GLU A 10 21.73 2.97 9.45
C GLU A 10 20.90 3.56 8.31
N ILE A 11 19.84 2.86 7.89
CA ILE A 11 18.96 3.31 6.79
C ILE A 11 18.29 4.64 7.16
N CYS A 12 17.80 4.79 8.40
CA CYS A 12 17.23 6.05 8.84
C CYS A 12 18.23 7.22 8.78
N ARG A 13 19.49 7.01 9.19
CA ARG A 13 20.54 8.03 9.08
C ARG A 13 20.82 8.40 7.62
N GLN A 14 20.88 7.41 6.73
CA GLN A 14 21.06 7.64 5.29
C GLN A 14 19.90 8.49 4.72
N LEU A 15 18.65 8.11 5.00
CA LEU A 15 17.47 8.85 4.56
C LEU A 15 17.42 10.27 5.12
N LEU A 16 17.82 10.48 6.39
CA LEU A 16 17.90 11.81 7.01
C LEU A 16 18.99 12.69 6.42
N SER A 17 20.09 12.09 5.95
CA SER A 17 21.19 12.83 5.30
C SER A 17 20.90 13.24 3.85
N ASN A 18 19.72 12.91 3.31
CA ASN A 18 19.39 13.15 1.91
C ASN A 18 19.35 14.66 1.59
N PRO A 19 20.02 15.12 0.50
CA PRO A 19 20.11 16.53 0.13
C PRO A 19 18.79 17.16 -0.34
N LEU A 20 17.72 16.38 -0.52
CA LEU A 20 16.37 16.88 -0.81
C LEU A 20 15.72 17.65 0.36
N ASP A 21 16.39 17.71 1.52
CA ASP A 21 16.04 18.54 2.68
C ASP A 21 14.59 18.26 3.17
N ASP A 22 13.96 19.22 3.84
CA ASP A 22 12.58 19.21 4.35
C ASP A 22 11.48 18.91 3.32
N ARG A 23 11.81 18.66 2.03
CA ARG A 23 10.84 18.34 0.97
C ARG A 23 10.96 16.92 0.45
N LEU A 24 11.87 16.10 0.98
CA LEU A 24 12.01 14.69 0.60
C LEU A 24 10.66 13.96 0.60
N TRP A 25 9.86 14.13 1.65
CA TRP A 25 8.55 13.48 1.81
C TRP A 25 7.55 13.87 0.72
N LYS A 26 7.70 15.03 0.07
CA LYS A 26 6.85 15.43 -1.07
C LYS A 26 7.13 14.63 -2.32
N HIS A 27 8.27 13.95 -2.39
CA HIS A 27 8.63 13.11 -3.51
C HIS A 27 8.25 11.65 -3.26
N ILE A 28 7.85 11.31 -2.03
CA ILE A 28 7.52 9.93 -1.65
C ILE A 28 6.16 9.54 -2.21
N VAL A 29 6.14 8.40 -2.90
CA VAL A 29 4.95 7.60 -3.18
C VAL A 29 5.12 6.31 -2.40
N THR A 30 4.18 5.97 -1.53
CA THR A 30 4.22 4.74 -0.73
C THR A 30 3.14 3.76 -1.16
N SER A 31 3.36 2.49 -0.88
CA SER A 31 2.39 1.42 -1.14
C SER A 31 2.33 0.41 -0.02
N ASP A 32 1.13 -0.10 0.26
CA ASP A 32 0.93 -1.21 1.20
C ASP A 32 -0.31 -2.05 0.83
N TYR A 33 -0.35 -3.27 1.38
CA TYR A 33 -1.39 -4.26 1.20
C TYR A 33 -2.08 -4.55 2.53
N LYS A 34 -3.39 -4.30 2.57
CA LYS A 34 -4.20 -4.55 3.76
C LYS A 34 -5.32 -5.53 3.47
N TRP A 35 -5.45 -6.53 4.33
CA TRP A 35 -6.65 -7.36 4.33
C TRP A 35 -7.85 -6.56 4.81
N VAL A 36 -8.90 -6.52 4.00
CA VAL A 36 -10.16 -5.87 4.31
C VAL A 36 -11.25 -6.93 4.33
N TYR A 37 -11.99 -6.95 5.45
CA TYR A 37 -13.15 -7.79 5.61
C TYR A 37 -14.39 -6.93 5.39
N LEU A 38 -15.25 -7.36 4.49
CA LEU A 38 -16.54 -6.72 4.26
C LEU A 38 -17.53 -7.22 5.30
N VAL A 39 -17.29 -6.89 6.57
CA VAL A 39 -18.17 -7.33 7.65
C VAL A 39 -19.28 -6.31 7.82
N GLN A 40 -20.53 -6.78 7.79
CA GLN A 40 -21.64 -5.99 8.32
C GLN A 40 -21.54 -6.02 9.86
N HIS A 41 -20.81 -5.03 10.42
CA HIS A 41 -20.58 -4.89 11.86
C HIS A 41 -21.82 -4.44 12.64
N ASN A 42 -22.86 -3.96 11.95
CA ASN A 42 -24.08 -3.50 12.60
C ASN A 42 -25.00 -4.69 12.89
N ARG A 43 -24.67 -5.47 13.93
CA ARG A 43 -25.40 -6.71 14.24
C ARG A 43 -26.48 -6.58 15.33
N ASP A 44 -26.39 -5.57 16.21
CA ASP A 44 -27.22 -5.60 17.44
C ASP A 44 -27.96 -4.30 17.79
N LYS A 45 -27.86 -3.23 16.98
CA LYS A 45 -28.74 -2.06 17.16
C LYS A 45 -30.05 -2.29 16.42
N ARG A 46 -31.03 -2.85 17.12
CA ARG A 46 -32.40 -3.06 16.62
C ARG A 46 -33.35 -2.12 17.36
N TRP A 47 -34.29 -1.54 16.62
CA TRP A 47 -35.42 -0.86 17.23
C TRP A 47 -36.33 -1.92 17.88
N VAL A 48 -36.36 -1.95 19.20
CA VAL A 48 -37.31 -2.76 19.97
C VAL A 48 -38.29 -1.85 20.70
N LYS A 49 -39.53 -2.30 20.87
CA LYS A 49 -40.49 -1.57 21.71
C LYS A 49 -40.03 -1.64 23.16
N LYS A 50 -40.29 -0.58 23.92
CA LYS A 50 -39.99 -0.52 25.36
C LYS A 50 -40.64 -1.72 26.07
N GLY A 51 -39.82 -2.55 26.73
CA GLY A 51 -40.27 -3.73 27.47
C GLY A 51 -40.35 -5.04 26.67
N GLN A 52 -39.97 -5.05 25.39
CA GLN A 52 -39.82 -6.31 24.64
C GLN A 52 -38.38 -6.84 24.70
N GLU A 53 -38.26 -8.16 24.82
CA GLU A 53 -36.99 -8.85 24.67
C GLU A 53 -36.46 -8.75 23.23
N THR A 54 -35.14 -8.68 23.11
CA THR A 54 -34.48 -8.64 21.80
C THR A 54 -34.43 -10.05 21.21
N PRO A 55 -34.93 -10.29 19.99
CA PRO A 55 -34.83 -11.60 19.35
C PRO A 55 -33.36 -12.04 19.23
N PRO A 56 -33.04 -13.33 19.42
CA PRO A 56 -31.66 -13.81 19.35
C PRO A 56 -31.01 -13.46 18.01
N SER A 57 -29.74 -13.06 18.08
CA SER A 57 -28.94 -12.74 16.89
C SER A 57 -28.53 -14.04 16.21
N VAL A 58 -29.05 -14.30 15.01
CA VAL A 58 -28.56 -15.42 14.18
C VAL A 58 -27.28 -14.94 13.49
N PRO A 59 -26.12 -15.59 13.73
CA PRO A 59 -24.91 -15.27 12.98
C PRO A 59 -25.18 -15.53 11.51
N LYS A 60 -25.27 -14.48 10.68
CA LYS A 60 -25.16 -14.67 9.24
C LYS A 60 -23.74 -15.16 8.98
N GLN A 61 -23.60 -16.33 8.34
CA GLN A 61 -22.34 -16.74 7.72
C GLN A 61 -21.75 -15.55 6.98
N ASP A 62 -20.45 -15.35 7.09
CA ASP A 62 -19.76 -14.21 6.50
C ASP A 62 -19.90 -14.28 4.98
N ARG A 63 -20.95 -13.62 4.44
CA ARG A 63 -21.31 -13.70 3.02
C ARG A 63 -20.35 -12.91 2.14
N PHE A 64 -19.44 -12.15 2.74
CA PHE A 64 -18.56 -11.28 2.01
C PHE A 64 -17.13 -11.78 2.11
N ASP A 65 -16.59 -12.18 0.96
CA ASP A 65 -15.24 -12.71 0.87
C ASP A 65 -14.18 -11.70 1.33
N LYS A 66 -13.15 -12.23 1.99
CA LYS A 66 -11.93 -11.50 2.38
C LYS A 66 -11.23 -10.94 1.13
N LYS A 67 -10.90 -9.65 1.09
CA LYS A 67 -10.17 -9.04 -0.04
C LYS A 67 -8.84 -8.44 0.42
N VAL A 68 -7.83 -8.45 -0.46
CA VAL A 68 -6.63 -7.65 -0.24
C VAL A 68 -6.84 -6.30 -0.92
N MET A 69 -6.76 -5.22 -0.16
CA MET A 69 -6.71 -3.88 -0.70
C MET A 69 -5.25 -3.49 -0.88
N CYS A 70 -4.90 -3.09 -2.10
CA CYS A 70 -3.60 -2.57 -2.46
C CYS A 70 -3.76 -1.06 -2.61
N LEU A 71 -2.97 -0.26 -1.91
CA LEU A 71 -3.11 1.19 -1.88
C LEU A 71 -1.78 1.85 -2.24
N TRP A 72 -1.83 2.89 -3.08
CA TRP A 72 -0.69 3.74 -3.44
C TRP A 72 -1.07 5.19 -3.21
N TRP A 73 -0.27 5.92 -2.45
CA TRP A 73 -0.56 7.30 -2.09
C TRP A 73 0.71 8.13 -1.91
N ASN A 74 0.54 9.44 -1.99
CA ASN A 74 1.57 10.42 -1.65
C ASN A 74 0.99 11.40 -0.62
N PHE A 75 1.71 12.49 -0.38
CA PHE A 75 1.29 13.53 0.57
C PHE A 75 0.04 14.33 0.15
N GLU A 76 -0.33 14.32 -1.14
CA GLU A 76 -1.53 15.02 -1.64
C GLU A 76 -2.76 14.11 -1.62
N GLY A 77 -2.58 12.79 -1.71
CA GLY A 77 -3.67 11.84 -1.54
C GLY A 77 -3.42 10.49 -2.21
N ILE A 78 -4.52 9.76 -2.42
CA ILE A 78 -4.51 8.44 -3.04
C ILE A 78 -4.26 8.58 -4.54
N VAL A 79 -3.21 7.91 -5.03
CA VAL A 79 -2.89 7.82 -6.46
C VAL A 79 -3.68 6.68 -7.10
N HIS A 80 -3.72 5.54 -6.42
CA HIS A 80 -4.35 4.33 -6.93
C HIS A 80 -4.76 3.42 -5.77
N PHE A 81 -5.81 2.63 -5.99
CA PHE A 81 -6.11 1.48 -5.16
C PHE A 81 -6.76 0.38 -5.99
N GLU A 82 -6.54 -0.87 -5.60
CA GLU A 82 -7.19 -2.03 -6.19
C GLU A 82 -7.64 -3.00 -5.10
N LEU A 83 -8.77 -3.66 -5.34
CA LEU A 83 -9.20 -4.79 -4.52
C LEU A 83 -8.89 -6.09 -5.26
N VAL A 84 -8.01 -6.90 -4.68
CA VAL A 84 -7.69 -8.23 -5.16
C VAL A 84 -8.69 -9.22 -4.55
N PRO A 85 -9.43 -9.98 -5.38
CA PRO A 85 -10.39 -10.98 -4.92
C PRO A 85 -9.74 -12.04 -4.03
N ASN A 86 -10.56 -12.65 -3.17
CA ASN A 86 -10.13 -13.76 -2.33
C ASN A 86 -9.56 -14.91 -3.17
N GLY A 87 -8.57 -15.62 -2.63
CA GLY A 87 -7.93 -16.74 -3.32
C GLY A 87 -6.90 -16.37 -4.40
N ARG A 88 -6.81 -15.08 -4.80
CA ARG A 88 -5.73 -14.63 -5.69
C ARG A 88 -4.56 -14.10 -4.87
N ALA A 89 -3.40 -14.74 -5.02
CA ALA A 89 -2.16 -14.28 -4.39
C ALA A 89 -1.64 -13.00 -5.07
N VAL A 90 -1.18 -12.03 -4.28
CA VAL A 90 -0.36 -10.92 -4.77
C VAL A 90 1.04 -11.48 -5.05
N ASN A 91 1.28 -11.85 -6.31
CA ASN A 91 2.59 -12.31 -6.77
C ASN A 91 3.32 -11.15 -7.50
N ALA A 92 4.59 -11.38 -7.86
CA ALA A 92 5.40 -10.37 -8.53
C ALA A 92 4.80 -9.91 -9.88
N GLU A 93 4.08 -10.79 -10.57
CA GLU A 93 3.42 -10.45 -11.84
C GLU A 93 2.26 -9.48 -11.64
N LEU A 94 1.36 -9.77 -10.71
CA LEU A 94 0.27 -8.86 -10.36
C LEU A 94 0.85 -7.52 -9.87
N TYR A 95 1.89 -7.56 -9.05
CA TYR A 95 2.58 -6.36 -8.57
C TYR A 95 3.08 -5.49 -9.72
N CYS A 96 3.75 -6.08 -10.72
CA CYS A 96 4.27 -5.33 -11.88
C CYS A 96 3.15 -4.72 -12.73
N GLN A 97 2.02 -5.41 -12.89
CA GLN A 97 0.84 -4.88 -13.59
C GLN A 97 0.22 -3.70 -12.84
N GLN A 98 0.18 -3.77 -11.51
CA GLN A 98 -0.29 -2.68 -10.66
C GLN A 98 0.65 -1.48 -10.73
N LEU A 99 1.96 -1.72 -10.67
CA LEU A 99 2.99 -0.69 -10.78
C LEU A 99 2.89 0.08 -12.10
N GLU A 100 2.62 -0.60 -13.22
CA GLU A 100 2.40 0.03 -14.53
C GLU A 100 1.18 0.97 -14.51
N ARG A 101 0.05 0.51 -13.96
CA ARG A 101 -1.16 1.34 -13.80
C ARG A 101 -0.92 2.54 -12.88
N VAL A 102 -0.15 2.36 -11.81
CA VAL A 102 0.22 3.44 -10.88
C VAL A 102 1.11 4.44 -11.59
N TYR A 103 2.12 3.99 -12.33
CA TYR A 103 3.04 4.84 -13.06
C TYR A 103 2.33 5.72 -14.10
N ASP A 104 1.39 5.16 -14.85
CA ASP A 104 0.56 5.93 -15.79
C ASP A 104 -0.29 7.00 -15.10
N LYS A 105 -0.85 6.68 -13.92
CA LYS A 105 -1.59 7.67 -13.12
C LYS A 105 -0.67 8.74 -12.56
N LEU A 106 0.53 8.38 -12.08
CA LEU A 106 1.51 9.34 -11.58
C LEU A 106 1.93 10.32 -12.68
N LYS A 107 2.17 9.87 -13.90
CA LYS A 107 2.48 10.76 -15.04
C LYS A 107 1.37 11.78 -15.30
N LYS A 108 0.11 11.36 -15.17
CA LYS A 108 -1.06 12.22 -15.42
C LYS A 108 -1.34 13.18 -14.27
N MET A 109 -1.33 12.69 -13.04
CA MET A 109 -1.67 13.46 -11.84
C MET A 109 -0.51 14.33 -11.35
N TYR A 110 0.72 13.84 -11.45
CA TYR A 110 1.92 14.48 -10.91
C TYR A 110 3.05 14.52 -11.96
N PRO A 111 2.84 15.13 -13.14
CA PRO A 111 3.84 15.14 -14.22
C PRO A 111 5.18 15.75 -13.79
N THR A 112 5.16 16.78 -12.94
CA THR A 112 6.38 17.39 -12.39
C THR A 112 7.16 16.43 -11.50
N LEU A 113 6.47 15.54 -10.77
CA LEU A 113 7.10 14.57 -9.89
C LEU A 113 7.92 13.57 -10.73
N ILE A 114 7.30 13.00 -11.77
CA ILE A 114 7.95 12.01 -12.65
C ILE A 114 9.02 12.65 -13.54
N ASN A 115 8.69 13.75 -14.23
CA ASN A 115 9.54 14.27 -15.31
C ASN A 115 10.67 15.19 -14.82
N ARG A 116 10.60 15.75 -13.60
CA ARG A 116 11.55 16.77 -13.12
C ARG A 116 12.15 16.50 -11.75
N LYS A 117 11.39 15.90 -10.83
CA LYS A 117 11.77 15.82 -9.41
C LYS A 117 12.21 14.44 -8.94
N ARG A 118 11.90 13.40 -9.71
CA ARG A 118 12.06 11.97 -9.36
C ARG A 118 11.13 11.56 -8.20
N ALA A 119 10.24 10.63 -8.46
CA ALA A 119 9.43 9.98 -7.44
C ALA A 119 10.27 9.00 -6.62
N LEU A 120 10.07 8.99 -5.31
CA LEU A 120 10.72 8.08 -4.39
C LEU A 120 9.70 7.04 -3.93
N MET A 121 9.80 5.83 -4.46
CA MET A 121 8.89 4.73 -4.13
C MET A 121 9.31 4.10 -2.79
N GLN A 122 8.41 4.09 -1.82
CA GLN A 122 8.59 3.40 -0.55
C GLN A 122 7.62 2.21 -0.45
N GLN A 123 8.17 1.02 -0.22
CA GLN A 123 7.42 -0.23 -0.10
C GLN A 123 8.08 -1.12 0.97
N ASP A 124 7.33 -2.09 1.48
CA ASP A 124 7.88 -3.10 2.38
C ASP A 124 8.76 -4.13 1.63
N ASN A 125 9.40 -5.02 2.39
CA ASN A 125 10.30 -6.04 1.85
C ASN A 125 9.58 -7.35 1.45
N ALA A 126 8.27 -7.31 1.18
CA ALA A 126 7.53 -8.51 0.79
C ALA A 126 8.16 -9.20 -0.44
N LYS A 127 8.02 -10.54 -0.53
CA LYS A 127 8.62 -11.34 -1.61
C LYS A 127 8.28 -10.83 -3.03
N PRO A 128 7.03 -10.41 -3.34
CA PRO A 128 6.73 -9.81 -4.63
C PRO A 128 7.52 -8.53 -4.93
N HIS A 129 7.82 -7.71 -3.93
CA HIS A 129 8.49 -6.41 -4.10
C HIS A 129 9.99 -6.56 -4.34
N THR A 130 10.59 -7.61 -3.76
CA THR A 130 12.02 -7.89 -3.87
C THR A 130 12.37 -8.87 -5.00
N ALA A 131 11.36 -9.43 -5.68
CA ALA A 131 11.52 -10.33 -6.81
C ALA A 131 12.26 -9.67 -7.97
N ARG A 132 13.04 -10.46 -8.72
CA ARG A 132 13.79 -9.98 -9.90
C ARG A 132 12.89 -9.26 -10.90
N LYS A 133 11.74 -9.85 -11.24
CA LYS A 133 10.75 -9.25 -12.17
C LYS A 133 10.33 -7.83 -11.75
N THR A 134 10.15 -7.60 -10.45
CA THR A 134 9.78 -6.29 -9.91
C THR A 134 10.93 -5.30 -9.98
N LYS A 135 12.16 -5.74 -9.67
CA LYS A 135 13.37 -4.92 -9.82
C LYS A 135 13.60 -4.51 -11.28
N ASP A 136 13.44 -5.46 -12.19
CA ASP A 136 13.54 -5.21 -13.63
C ASP A 136 12.46 -4.20 -14.07
N LYS A 137 11.22 -4.33 -13.59
CA LYS A 137 10.15 -3.37 -13.88
C LYS A 137 10.43 -1.97 -13.34
N PHE A 138 11.06 -1.83 -12.17
CA PHE A 138 11.50 -0.53 -11.66
C PHE A 138 12.63 0.08 -12.50
N ALA A 139 13.49 -0.72 -13.11
CA ALA A 139 14.53 -0.24 -14.02
C ALA A 139 13.99 0.24 -15.37
N GLU A 140 12.80 -0.23 -15.79
CA GLU A 140 12.11 0.20 -17.01
C GLU A 140 11.39 1.55 -16.87
N VAL A 141 11.10 2.00 -15.64
CA VAL A 141 10.31 3.22 -15.41
C VAL A 141 11.21 4.42 -15.09
N ASP A 142 11.19 5.41 -15.97
CA ASP A 142 11.96 6.63 -15.76
C ASP A 142 11.36 7.51 -14.67
N GLY A 143 12.25 8.19 -13.94
CA GLY A 143 11.85 9.18 -12.93
C GLY A 143 11.32 8.57 -11.63
N VAL A 144 11.56 7.28 -11.38
CA VAL A 144 11.22 6.60 -10.12
C VAL A 144 12.48 5.98 -9.52
N GLU A 145 12.64 6.10 -8.21
CA GLU A 145 13.71 5.49 -7.43
C GLU A 145 13.13 4.78 -6.22
N VAL A 146 13.56 3.56 -5.94
CA VAL A 146 13.06 2.78 -4.80
C VAL A 146 13.89 3.09 -3.56
N LEU A 147 13.23 3.53 -2.48
CA LEU A 147 13.89 3.80 -1.21
C LEU A 147 14.26 2.50 -0.49
N PRO A 148 15.40 2.48 0.23
CA PRO A 148 15.72 1.37 1.12
C PRO A 148 14.69 1.27 2.24
N HIS A 149 14.25 0.05 2.55
CA HIS A 149 13.38 -0.23 3.68
C HIS A 149 14.01 -1.32 4.55
N PRO A 150 14.15 -1.11 5.88
CA PRO A 150 14.67 -2.14 6.75
C PRO A 150 13.65 -3.28 6.96
N ALA A 151 14.14 -4.42 7.45
CA ALA A 151 13.29 -5.49 7.97
C ALA A 151 12.84 -5.21 9.42
#